data_AF-A0A7K0E431-F1
#
_entry.id   AF-A0A7K0E431-F1
#
_cell.length_a   1.000
_cell.length_b   1.000
_cell.length_c   1.000
_cell.angle_alpha   90.00
_cell.angle_beta   90.00
_cell.angle_gamma   90.00
#
_symmetry.space_group_name_H-M   'P 1'
#
loop_
_entity.id
_entity.type
_entity.pdbx_description
1 polymer ?
#
loop_
_entity_poly.entity_id
_entity_poly.type
_entity_poly.pdbx_seq_one_letter_code
_entity_poly.pdbx_strand_id
1 'polypeptide(L)'
;MTSVRQVQITFDCAEPERVARFWSEVLGYEHRGFACVDPLGAGPRLYFQRVPEGKVVKNRLHLDVRVGTGLVGDERVTALESECARLVALGAVRVRLLRADGVNESCLD
;
A
#
# COMPACT_ATOMS: atom_id res chain seq x y z
N MET A 1 -2.40 8.86 -20.27
CA MET A 1 -1.38 8.66 -19.22
C MET A 1 -2.11 8.56 -17.89
N THR A 2 -2.24 7.36 -17.34
CA THR A 2 -2.76 7.17 -15.98
C THR A 2 -1.71 7.67 -15.02
N SER A 3 -1.84 8.92 -14.57
CA SER A 3 -0.97 9.44 -13.52
C SER A 3 -1.21 8.59 -12.27
N VAL A 4 -0.15 8.09 -11.66
CA VAL A 4 -0.22 7.54 -10.30
C VAL A 4 -0.75 8.66 -9.41
N ARG A 5 -1.96 8.51 -8.88
CA ARG A 5 -2.62 9.55 -8.08
C ARG A 5 -2.59 9.26 -6.59
N GLN A 6 -2.29 8.02 -6.20
CA GLN A 6 -2.37 7.60 -4.81
C GLN A 6 -1.22 6.67 -4.48
N VAL A 7 -0.56 6.97 -3.38
CA VAL A 7 0.44 6.12 -2.76
C VAL A 7 -0.05 5.70 -1.38
N GLN A 8 0.44 4.55 -0.94
CA GLN A 8 0.35 4.11 0.43
C GLN A 8 1.76 4.00 1.00
N ILE A 9 1.91 4.37 2.27
CA ILE A 9 3.15 4.20 3.01
C ILE A 9 2.94 3.06 3.99
N THR A 10 3.69 1.98 3.83
CA THR A 10 3.61 0.82 4.69
C THR A 10 4.77 0.83 5.68
N PHE A 11 4.46 0.70 6.97
CA PHE A 11 5.40 0.68 8.09
C PHE A 11 5.42 -0.69 8.72
N ASP A 12 6.60 -1.24 8.94
CA ASP A 12 6.76 -2.41 9.79
C ASP A 12 6.63 -2.01 11.27
N CYS A 13 5.82 -2.74 12.03
CA CYS A 13 5.72 -2.57 13.48
C CYS A 13 5.24 -3.83 14.20
N ALA A 14 5.49 -3.91 15.52
CA ALA A 14 5.06 -5.03 16.35
C ALA A 14 3.56 -4.97 16.70
N GLU A 15 2.98 -3.77 16.78
CA GLU A 15 1.60 -3.54 17.24
C GLU A 15 0.78 -2.67 16.26
N PRO A 16 0.36 -3.21 15.10
CA PRO A 16 -0.31 -2.47 14.05
C PRO A 16 -1.51 -1.63 14.46
N GLU A 17 -2.49 -2.23 15.16
CA GLU A 17 -3.72 -1.51 15.54
C GLU A 17 -3.44 -0.36 16.50
N ARG A 18 -2.53 -0.57 17.47
CA ARG A 18 -2.16 0.46 18.43
C ARG A 18 -1.53 1.66 17.72
N VAL A 19 -0.62 1.40 16.79
CA VAL A 19 0.07 2.44 16.02
C VAL A 19 -0.88 3.11 15.03
N ALA A 20 -1.76 2.35 14.36
CA ALA A 20 -2.77 2.89 13.46
C ALA A 20 -3.69 3.87 14.19
N ARG A 21 -4.24 3.47 15.35
CA ARG A 21 -5.11 4.31 16.17
C ARG A 21 -4.43 5.62 16.57
N PHE A 22 -3.20 5.52 17.06
CA PHE A 22 -2.42 6.69 17.46
C PHE A 22 -2.28 7.71 16.32
N TRP A 23 -1.88 7.25 15.13
CA TRP A 23 -1.70 8.15 13.99
C TRP A 23 -3.02 8.67 13.43
N SER A 24 -4.09 7.88 13.47
CA SER A 24 -5.43 8.33 13.12
C SER A 24 -5.86 9.52 13.97
N GLU A 25 -5.66 9.45 15.29
CA GLU A 25 -5.98 10.56 16.20
C GLU A 25 -5.10 11.79 15.95
N VAL A 26 -3.79 11.60 15.78
CA VAL A 26 -2.84 12.70 15.55
C VAL A 26 -3.14 13.46 14.25
N LEU A 27 -3.50 12.75 13.18
CA LEU A 27 -3.69 13.33 11.85
C LEU A 27 -5.15 13.74 11.57
N GLY A 28 -6.09 13.38 12.45
CA GLY A 28 -7.52 13.50 12.16
C GLY A 28 -7.98 12.55 11.05
N TYR A 29 -7.29 11.42 10.91
CA TYR A 29 -7.57 10.39 9.90
C TYR A 29 -8.50 9.31 10.48
N GLU A 30 -9.16 8.56 9.60
CA GLU A 30 -9.98 7.42 10.01
C GLU A 30 -9.12 6.21 10.37
N HIS A 31 -9.45 5.57 11.49
CA HIS A 31 -8.84 4.30 11.91
C HIS A 31 -9.56 3.12 11.27
N ARG A 32 -8.84 2.30 10.50
CA ARG A 32 -9.38 1.13 9.78
C ARG A 32 -8.49 -0.10 9.97
N GLY A 33 -8.67 -0.82 11.07
CA GLY A 33 -7.85 -1.99 11.40
C GLY A 33 -6.38 -1.62 11.52
N PHE A 34 -5.53 -2.12 10.61
CA PHE A 34 -4.10 -1.82 10.61
C PHE A 34 -3.75 -0.59 9.77
N ALA A 35 -4.71 0.31 9.55
CA ALA A 35 -4.54 1.45 8.66
C ALA A 35 -5.09 2.75 9.25
N CYS A 36 -4.44 3.84 8.84
CA CYS A 36 -4.83 5.20 9.08
C CYS A 36 -5.07 5.86 7.70
N VAL A 37 -6.29 6.35 7.46
CA VAL A 37 -6.77 6.78 6.14
C VAL A 37 -7.28 8.21 6.18
N ASP A 38 -6.80 9.06 5.30
CA ASP A 38 -7.33 10.42 5.16
C ASP A 38 -8.80 10.38 4.72
N PRO A 39 -9.76 10.89 5.51
CA PRO A 39 -11.17 10.94 5.12
C PRO A 39 -11.41 11.79 3.87
N LEU A 40 -10.55 12.78 3.60
CA LEU A 40 -10.63 13.64 2.42
C LEU A 40 -9.88 13.07 1.21
N GLY A 41 -9.10 12.00 1.42
CA GLY A 41 -8.31 11.35 0.37
C GLY A 41 -7.19 12.21 -0.23
N ALA A 42 -6.78 13.29 0.45
CA ALA A 42 -5.74 14.20 -0.02
C ALA A 42 -4.34 13.70 0.35
N GLY A 43 -4.20 13.13 1.54
CA GLY A 43 -2.98 12.51 2.05
C GLY A 43 -2.92 11.00 1.79
N PRO A 44 -1.73 10.41 2.00
CA PRO A 44 -1.52 8.99 1.75
C PRO A 44 -2.25 8.11 2.78
N ARG A 45 -2.61 6.90 2.37
CA ARG A 45 -2.96 5.84 3.31
C ARG A 45 -1.69 5.40 4.04
N LEU A 46 -1.73 5.37 5.37
CA LEU A 46 -0.68 4.75 6.18
C LEU A 46 -1.12 3.34 6.55
N TYR A 47 -0.29 2.35 6.27
CA TYR A 47 -0.55 0.95 6.63
C TYR A 47 0.53 0.42 7.57
N PHE A 48 0.14 -0.37 8.55
CA PHE A 48 1.04 -0.89 9.58
C PHE A 48 1.11 -2.40 9.46
N GLN A 49 2.19 -2.90 8.86
CA GLN A 49 2.45 -4.33 8.70
C GLN A 49 2.99 -4.91 10.00
N ARG A 50 2.39 -6.03 10.45
CA ARG A 50 2.89 -6.75 11.61
C ARG A 50 4.19 -7.44 11.25
N VAL A 51 5.25 -7.16 12.00
CA VAL A 51 6.49 -7.94 11.97
C VAL A 51 6.82 -8.41 13.38
N PRO A 52 7.31 -9.66 13.55
CA PRO A 52 7.58 -10.23 14.87
C PRO A 52 8.82 -9.61 15.52
N GLU A 53 9.73 -9.03 14.75
CA GLU A 53 10.95 -8.44 15.27
C GLU A 53 10.68 -7.11 15.96
N GLY A 54 11.23 -6.96 17.17
CA GLY A 54 11.32 -5.67 17.83
C GLY A 54 12.09 -4.66 16.98
N LYS A 55 11.80 -3.37 17.19
CA LYS A 55 12.51 -2.30 16.50
C LYS A 55 13.97 -2.25 16.93
N VAL A 56 14.87 -2.64 16.04
CA VAL A 56 16.33 -2.59 16.26
C VAL A 56 17.00 -1.37 15.63
N VAL A 57 16.36 -0.73 14.65
CA VAL A 57 16.87 0.44 13.91
C VAL A 57 15.73 1.43 13.61
N LYS A 58 15.91 2.34 12.64
CA LYS A 58 14.81 3.16 12.08
C LYS A 58 13.69 2.25 11.55
N ASN A 59 12.46 2.76 11.50
CA ASN A 59 11.34 1.98 10.95
C ASN A 59 11.65 1.60 9.50
N ARG A 60 11.45 0.33 9.16
CA ARG A 60 11.44 -0.12 7.77
C ARG A 60 10.13 0.33 7.13
N LEU A 61 10.22 0.93 5.96
CA LEU A 61 9.07 1.43 5.22
C LEU A 61 9.22 1.12 3.73
N HIS A 62 8.09 0.93 3.06
CA HIS A 62 8.01 0.89 1.60
C HIS A 62 6.83 1.71 1.10
N LEU A 63 6.91 2.09 -0.18
CA LEU A 63 5.87 2.84 -0.86
C LEU A 63 5.14 1.91 -1.83
N ASP A 64 3.83 1.85 -1.68
CA ASP A 64 2.94 1.14 -2.59
C ASP A 64 2.29 2.15 -3.54
N VAL A 65 2.37 1.86 -4.84
CA VAL A 65 1.71 2.65 -5.88
C VAL A 65 0.35 2.03 -6.20
N ARG A 66 -0.74 2.78 -6.04
CA ARG A 66 -2.09 2.27 -6.35
C ARG A 66 -2.44 2.46 -7.83
N VAL A 67 -2.88 1.37 -8.45
CA VAL A 67 -3.30 1.28 -9.85
C VAL A 67 -4.58 0.44 -9.92
N GLY A 68 -5.49 0.81 -10.82
CA GLY A 68 -6.70 0.00 -11.06
C GLY A 68 -7.66 -0.05 -9.88
N THR A 69 -7.76 1.02 -9.09
CA THR A 69 -8.73 1.13 -7.99
C THR A 69 -10.15 0.82 -8.50
N GLY A 70 -10.82 -0.13 -7.85
CA GLY A 70 -12.16 -0.59 -8.23
C GLY A 70 -12.19 -1.67 -9.32
N LEU A 71 -11.06 -1.99 -9.95
CA LEU A 71 -10.94 -3.10 -10.88
C LEU A 71 -10.65 -4.40 -10.14
N VAL A 72 -11.15 -5.51 -10.68
CA VAL A 72 -10.96 -6.88 -10.17
C VAL A 72 -10.55 -7.83 -11.29
N GLY A 73 -10.14 -9.05 -10.93
CA GLY A 73 -9.83 -10.11 -11.90
C GLY A 73 -8.77 -9.71 -12.93
N ASP A 74 -8.97 -10.14 -14.18
CA ASP A 74 -8.01 -9.93 -15.26
C ASP A 74 -7.93 -8.47 -15.74
N GLU A 75 -9.00 -7.68 -15.57
CA GLU A 75 -8.95 -6.24 -15.86
C GLU A 75 -7.96 -5.53 -14.93
N ARG A 76 -7.98 -5.86 -13.64
CA ARG A 76 -7.01 -5.34 -12.68
C ARG A 76 -5.59 -5.76 -13.05
N VAL A 77 -5.38 -7.04 -13.37
CA VAL A 77 -4.06 -7.55 -13.76
C VAL A 77 -3.55 -6.80 -14.99
N THR A 78 -4.39 -6.58 -15.99
CA THR A 78 -4.01 -5.82 -17.20
C THR A 78 -3.57 -4.39 -16.86
N ALA A 79 -4.27 -3.71 -15.96
CA ALA A 79 -3.90 -2.37 -15.50
C ALA A 79 -2.56 -2.36 -14.73
N LEU A 80 -2.33 -3.36 -13.87
CA LEU A 80 -1.06 -3.54 -13.16
C LEU A 80 0.10 -3.80 -14.12
N GLU A 81 -0.08 -4.70 -15.09
CA GLU A 81 0.93 -5.04 -16.11
C GLU A 81 1.31 -3.81 -16.95
N SER A 82 0.32 -3.04 -17.38
CA SER A 82 0.54 -1.82 -18.16
C SER A 82 1.36 -0.78 -17.40
N GLU A 83 1.04 -0.58 -16.11
CA GLU A 83 1.80 0.35 -15.28
C GLU A 83 3.19 -0.20 -14.91
N CYS A 84 3.31 -1.50 -14.66
CA CYS A 84 4.60 -2.16 -14.43
C CYS A 84 5.55 -1.94 -15.61
N ALA A 85 5.07 -2.08 -16.85
CA ALA A 85 5.89 -1.79 -18.04
C ALA A 85 6.42 -0.34 -18.04
N ARG A 86 5.59 0.63 -17.64
CA ARG A 86 5.99 2.03 -17.50
C ARG A 86 7.04 2.21 -16.40
N LEU A 87 6.84 1.59 -15.23
CA LEU A 87 7.78 1.69 -14.11
C LEU A 87 9.11 1.00 -14.41
N VAL A 88 9.11 -0.14 -15.09
CA VAL A 88 10.32 -0.84 -15.55
C VAL A 88 11.09 0.04 -16.54
N ALA A 89 10.40 0.71 -17.47
CA ALA A 89 11.04 1.67 -18.37
C ALA A 89 11.68 2.87 -17.63
N LEU A 90 11.23 3.16 -16.40
CA LEU A 90 11.83 4.17 -15.51
C LEU A 90 12.91 3.60 -14.57
N GLY A 91 13.21 2.31 -14.64
CA GLY A 91 14.26 1.65 -13.87
C GLY A 91 13.77 0.75 -12.72
N ALA A 92 12.47 0.50 -12.58
CA ALA A 92 11.97 -0.49 -11.63
C ALA A 92 12.34 -1.92 -12.05
N VAL A 93 12.39 -2.83 -11.08
CA VAL A 93 12.55 -4.27 -11.32
C VAL A 93 11.26 -4.95 -10.95
N ARG A 94 10.69 -5.73 -11.88
CA ARG A 94 9.56 -6.60 -11.60
C ARG A 94 10.06 -7.88 -10.92
N VAL A 95 9.53 -8.16 -9.74
CA VAL A 95 9.81 -9.38 -8.97
C VAL A 95 8.75 -10.44 -9.24
N ARG A 96 7.47 -10.16 -8.95
CA ARG A 96 6.40 -11.16 -9.11
C ARG A 96 5.00 -10.55 -9.17
N LEU A 97 4.08 -11.30 -9.78
CA LEU A 97 2.64 -11.07 -9.70
C LEU A 97 2.03 -11.92 -8.59
N LEU A 98 1.38 -11.26 -7.66
CA LEU A 98 0.49 -11.88 -6.68
C LEU A 98 -0.93 -11.72 -7.18
N ARG A 99 -1.62 -12.85 -7.44
CA ARG A 99 -3.05 -12.82 -7.82
C ARG A 99 -3.92 -12.78 -6.58
N ALA A 100 -5.08 -12.14 -6.71
CA ALA A 100 -6.09 -12.11 -5.67
C ALA A 100 -6.43 -13.52 -5.17
N ASP A 101 -6.54 -13.67 -3.85
CA ASP A 101 -6.75 -14.95 -3.15
C ASP A 101 -8.09 -15.00 -2.40
N GLY A 102 -9.00 -14.06 -2.71
CA GLY A 102 -10.30 -13.89 -2.05
C GLY A 102 -10.24 -13.02 -0.79
N VAL A 103 -9.03 -12.70 -0.29
CA VAL A 103 -8.80 -11.78 0.84
C VAL A 103 -8.06 -10.53 0.37
N ASN A 104 -6.98 -10.74 -0.39
CA ASN A 104 -6.13 -9.72 -0.95
C ASN A 104 -6.49 -9.47 -2.41
N GLU A 105 -6.33 -8.22 -2.85
CA GLU A 105 -6.38 -7.88 -4.27
C GLU A 105 -5.07 -8.26 -4.97
N SER A 106 -5.10 -8.45 -6.28
CA SER A 106 -3.85 -8.66 -7.04
C SER A 106 -2.90 -7.46 -6.92
N CYS A 107 -1.60 -7.71 -6.84
CA CYS A 107 -0.54 -6.70 -6.84
C CYS A 107 0.74 -7.20 -7.54
N LEU A 108 1.63 -6.27 -7.89
CA LEU A 108 2.95 -6.56 -8.46
C LEU A 108 4.02 -6.05 -7.50
N ASP A 109 4.95 -6.94 -7.16
CA ASP A 109 6.21 -6.63 -6.47
C ASP A 109 7.34 -6.46 -7.50
#